data_AF-A0A3A0AEW1-F1
#
_entry.id   AF-A0A3A0AEW1-F1
#
_cell.length_a   1.000
_cell.length_b   1.000
_cell.length_c   1.000
_cell.angle_alpha   90.00
_cell.angle_beta   90.00
_cell.angle_gamma   90.00
#
_symmetry.space_group_name_H-M   'P 1'
#
loop_
_entity.id
_entity.type
_entity.pdbx_description
1 polymer ?
#
loop_
_entity_poly.entity_id
_entity_poly.type
_entity_poly.pdbx_seq_one_letter_code
_entity_poly.pdbx_strand_id
1 'polypeptide(L)'
;MQAAARERRSWNDWLTWRNLALALGVLVLTVMAGIPGLAAPWFFFGTWPGHKFPEAHRWHDAQWGAMFGIVLGAGLLLLWRERTGRRPALVQFLLLASASLVLVNLPFNPLILLGLLAGVFTPVAAVAYFYPNRPSLRALRPTGAINWPLIVVAGVIAAAILRDSWLYLNYQWDNFGGEHAKFQHWTIGTVQGFVVLWGGLIAATNRPGSRAVGLLTAASLVYLGLAALRVPDHAGSWGASGGYWSIAGGVLLAALTLVNLPALAVARVRPLRGGTGARSG
;
A
#
# COMPACT_ATOMS: atom_id res chain seq x y z
N MET A 1 20.00 15.85 -34.49
CA MET A 1 19.24 16.74 -33.57
C MET A 1 17.74 16.44 -33.50
N GLN A 2 17.04 16.13 -34.61
CA GLN A 2 15.59 15.91 -34.58
C GLN A 2 15.12 14.68 -33.76
N ALA A 3 15.92 13.61 -33.68
CA ALA A 3 15.60 12.43 -32.87
C ALA A 3 15.59 12.74 -31.36
N ALA A 4 16.63 13.44 -30.87
CA ALA A 4 16.72 13.87 -29.48
C ALA A 4 15.62 14.87 -29.07
N ALA A 5 15.17 15.70 -30.02
CA ALA A 5 14.05 16.63 -29.79
C ALA A 5 12.69 15.89 -29.70
N ARG A 6 12.47 14.85 -30.52
CA ARG A 6 11.28 13.99 -30.45
C ARG A 6 11.23 13.17 -29.17
N GLU A 7 12.38 12.64 -28.76
CA GLU A 7 12.52 11.84 -27.53
C GLU A 7 12.33 12.69 -26.26
N ARG A 8 12.76 13.96 -26.27
CA ARG A 8 12.46 14.90 -25.18
C ARG A 8 10.98 15.30 -25.11
N ARG A 9 10.32 15.44 -26.27
CA ARG A 9 8.90 15.84 -26.33
C ARG A 9 7.99 14.72 -25.79
N SER A 10 8.24 13.47 -26.16
CA SER A 10 7.48 12.33 -25.63
C SER A 10 7.67 12.13 -24.12
N TRP A 11 8.84 12.47 -23.59
CA TRP A 11 9.12 12.47 -22.16
C TRP A 11 8.27 13.52 -21.42
N ASN A 12 8.24 14.76 -21.92
CA ASN A 12 7.48 15.84 -21.30
C ASN A 12 5.97 15.58 -21.31
N ASP A 13 5.45 15.00 -22.38
CA ASP A 13 4.03 14.63 -22.47
C ASP A 13 3.69 13.51 -21.47
N TRP A 14 4.58 12.50 -21.33
CA TRP A 14 4.42 11.45 -20.33
C TRP A 14 4.48 11.98 -18.89
N LEU A 15 5.39 12.92 -18.59
CA LEU A 15 5.46 13.58 -17.29
C LEU A 15 4.17 14.32 -16.96
N THR A 16 3.65 15.05 -17.93
CA THR A 16 2.48 15.90 -17.76
C THR A 16 1.24 15.05 -17.49
N TRP A 17 1.01 14.00 -18.29
CA TRP A 17 -0.10 13.07 -18.08
C TRP A 17 0.03 12.26 -16.79
N ARG A 18 1.24 11.80 -16.45
CA ARG A 18 1.51 11.11 -15.19
C ARG A 18 1.19 12.01 -14.00
N ASN A 19 1.66 13.26 -14.02
CA ASN A 19 1.46 14.20 -12.93
C ASN A 19 -0.01 14.60 -12.81
N LEU A 20 -0.73 14.76 -13.92
CA LEU A 20 -2.16 15.08 -13.93
C LEU A 20 -3.01 13.92 -13.40
N ALA A 21 -2.78 12.71 -13.89
CA ALA A 21 -3.50 11.52 -13.44
C ALA A 21 -3.26 11.24 -11.96
N LEU A 22 -2.05 11.50 -11.47
CA LEU A 22 -1.77 11.39 -10.05
C LEU A 22 -2.28 12.58 -9.25
N ALA A 23 -2.30 13.80 -9.77
CA ALA A 23 -2.90 14.93 -9.06
C ALA A 23 -4.40 14.70 -8.88
N LEU A 24 -5.09 14.18 -9.90
CA LEU A 24 -6.48 13.76 -9.82
C LEU A 24 -6.66 12.56 -8.89
N GLY A 25 -5.79 11.55 -8.96
CA GLY A 25 -5.80 10.41 -8.04
C GLY A 25 -5.59 10.84 -6.59
N VAL A 26 -4.57 11.65 -6.32
CA VAL A 26 -4.29 12.25 -5.00
C VAL A 26 -5.48 13.07 -4.54
N LEU A 27 -6.04 13.94 -5.39
CA LEU A 27 -7.21 14.75 -5.06
C LEU A 27 -8.41 13.87 -4.68
N VAL A 28 -8.73 12.87 -5.49
CA VAL A 28 -9.84 11.93 -5.23
C VAL A 28 -9.58 11.14 -3.95
N LEU A 29 -8.38 10.57 -3.76
CA LEU A 29 -8.01 9.78 -2.59
C LEU A 29 -7.97 10.64 -1.29
N THR A 30 -7.56 11.91 -1.39
CA THR A 30 -7.36 12.82 -0.24
C THR A 30 -8.66 13.53 0.15
N VAL A 31 -9.47 13.95 -0.83
CA VAL A 31 -10.71 14.71 -0.63
C VAL A 31 -11.93 13.82 -0.39
N MET A 32 -11.97 12.60 -0.95
CA MET A 32 -13.18 11.76 -0.88
C MET A 32 -13.29 10.83 0.34
N ALA A 33 -12.33 10.80 1.29
CA ALA A 33 -12.49 10.23 2.65
C ALA A 33 -11.15 9.93 3.38
N GLY A 34 -9.98 10.05 2.74
CA GLY A 34 -8.70 9.65 3.35
C GLY A 34 -8.36 10.41 4.63
N ILE A 35 -8.34 11.75 4.58
CA ILE A 35 -8.00 12.58 5.76
C ILE A 35 -9.09 12.50 6.84
N PRO A 36 -10.40 12.64 6.53
CA PRO A 36 -11.44 12.45 7.54
C PRO A 36 -11.39 11.06 8.19
N GLY A 37 -11.14 10.01 7.40
CA GLY A 37 -10.98 8.64 7.89
C GLY A 37 -9.77 8.51 8.81
N LEU A 38 -8.62 9.09 8.43
CA LEU A 38 -7.45 9.14 9.31
C LEU A 38 -7.78 9.85 10.62
N ALA A 39 -8.56 10.93 10.59
CA ALA A 39 -8.88 11.72 11.76
C ALA A 39 -10.00 11.10 12.63
N ALA A 40 -10.74 10.10 12.12
CA ALA A 40 -11.95 9.54 12.73
C ALA A 40 -11.77 8.95 14.14
N PRO A 41 -10.64 8.31 14.52
CA PRO A 41 -10.44 7.86 15.90
C PRO A 41 -10.41 9.00 16.93
N TRP A 42 -10.03 10.20 16.52
CA TRP A 42 -9.82 11.33 17.44
C TRP A 42 -10.97 12.33 17.40
N PHE A 43 -11.53 12.55 16.22
CA PHE A 43 -12.56 13.54 16.01
C PHE A 43 -13.83 12.89 15.46
N PHE A 44 -14.95 13.57 15.68
CA PHE A 44 -16.23 13.16 15.13
C PHE A 44 -16.48 13.89 13.82
N PHE A 45 -16.54 13.12 12.74
CA PHE A 45 -17.00 13.62 11.45
C PHE A 45 -18.28 12.87 11.12
N GLY A 46 -19.36 13.56 10.77
CA GLY A 46 -20.53 12.92 10.16
C GLY A 46 -20.11 12.50 8.75
N THR A 47 -19.50 11.31 8.63
CA THR A 47 -18.68 10.99 7.46
C THR A 47 -19.51 10.66 6.22
N TRP A 48 -20.74 10.15 6.37
CA TRP A 48 -21.54 9.70 5.22
C TRP A 48 -23.03 10.00 5.35
N PRO A 49 -23.66 10.52 4.28
CA PRO A 49 -25.11 10.69 4.22
C PRO A 49 -25.84 9.36 4.48
N GLY A 50 -26.76 9.36 5.44
CA GLY A 50 -27.59 8.19 5.75
C GLY A 50 -27.06 7.25 6.82
N HIS A 51 -25.90 7.53 7.43
CA HIS A 51 -25.47 6.86 8.66
C HIS A 51 -26.35 7.34 9.83
N LYS A 52 -27.07 6.44 10.50
CA LYS A 52 -27.84 6.80 11.70
C LYS A 52 -26.92 6.96 12.92
N PHE A 53 -25.84 6.18 12.98
CA PHE A 53 -24.91 6.15 14.10
C PHE A 53 -23.46 6.39 13.63
N PRO A 54 -23.09 7.62 13.21
CA PRO A 54 -21.74 7.94 12.73
C PRO A 54 -20.62 7.58 13.73
N GLU A 55 -20.90 7.60 15.04
CA GLU A 55 -19.92 7.24 16.08
C GLU A 55 -19.56 5.75 16.05
N ALA A 56 -20.50 4.86 15.70
CA ALA A 56 -20.24 3.43 15.62
C ALA A 56 -19.24 3.06 14.50
N HIS A 57 -19.06 3.94 13.52
CA HIS A 57 -18.29 3.67 12.28
C HIS A 57 -16.83 4.11 12.34
N ARG A 58 -16.39 4.72 13.45
CA ARG A 58 -15.07 5.34 13.58
C ARG A 58 -13.89 4.40 13.33
N TRP A 59 -14.01 3.14 13.75
CA TRP A 59 -12.98 2.13 13.50
C TRP A 59 -12.81 1.85 12.01
N HIS A 60 -13.92 1.67 11.29
CA HIS A 60 -13.89 1.39 9.86
C HIS A 60 -13.46 2.61 9.05
N ASP A 61 -13.86 3.81 9.47
CA ASP A 61 -13.34 5.06 8.90
C ASP A 61 -11.81 5.17 9.09
N ALA A 62 -11.28 4.73 10.24
CA ALA A 62 -9.84 4.66 10.49
C ALA A 62 -9.15 3.63 9.59
N GLN A 63 -9.73 2.45 9.40
CA GLN A 63 -9.24 1.44 8.46
C GLN A 63 -9.19 1.98 7.03
N TRP A 64 -10.24 2.69 6.62
CA TRP A 64 -10.33 3.37 5.34
C TRP A 64 -9.23 4.43 5.21
N GLY A 65 -9.11 5.33 6.17
CA GLY A 65 -8.05 6.35 6.21
C GLY A 65 -6.65 5.76 6.11
N ALA A 66 -6.36 4.71 6.88
CA ALA A 66 -5.07 4.02 6.84
C ALA A 66 -4.77 3.41 5.47
N MET A 67 -5.76 2.76 4.85
CA MET A 67 -5.65 2.17 3.51
C MET A 67 -5.37 3.23 2.45
N PHE A 68 -6.11 4.34 2.46
CA PHE A 68 -5.87 5.44 1.53
C PHE A 68 -4.52 6.11 1.79
N GLY A 69 -4.12 6.27 3.06
CA GLY A 69 -2.84 6.83 3.44
C GLY A 69 -1.65 6.04 2.87
N ILE A 70 -1.68 4.71 2.97
CA ILE A 70 -0.61 3.87 2.40
C ILE A 70 -0.60 3.87 0.86
N VAL A 71 -1.77 3.78 0.22
CA VAL A 71 -1.89 3.82 -1.26
C VAL A 71 -1.43 5.18 -1.79
N LEU A 72 -1.87 6.27 -1.17
CA LEU A 72 -1.48 7.63 -1.49
C LEU A 72 0.02 7.83 -1.29
N GLY A 73 0.56 7.42 -0.15
CA GLY A 73 1.99 7.50 0.14
C GLY A 73 2.83 6.73 -0.90
N ALA A 74 2.39 5.54 -1.30
CA ALA A 74 3.05 4.75 -2.33
C ALA A 74 2.98 5.43 -3.71
N GLY A 75 1.84 6.01 -4.08
CA GLY A 75 1.67 6.78 -5.31
C GLY A 75 2.54 8.05 -5.35
N LEU A 76 2.57 8.81 -4.26
CA LEU A 76 3.43 9.98 -4.11
C LEU A 76 4.91 9.60 -4.19
N LEU A 77 5.32 8.51 -3.54
CA LEU A 77 6.70 8.02 -3.65
C LEU A 77 7.03 7.50 -5.05
N LEU A 78 6.07 6.98 -5.81
CA LEU A 78 6.29 6.59 -7.19
C LEU A 78 6.53 7.81 -8.11
N LEU A 79 5.86 8.93 -7.83
CA LEU A 79 6.08 10.22 -8.48
C LEU A 79 7.36 10.91 -8.04
N TRP A 80 7.68 10.79 -6.76
CA TRP A 80 8.80 11.49 -6.17
C TRP A 80 10.09 10.91 -6.77
N ARG A 81 10.70 11.72 -7.66
CA ARG A 81 12.01 11.56 -8.33
C ARG A 81 11.94 10.91 -9.73
N GLU A 82 12.90 11.24 -10.61
CA GLU A 82 13.13 10.69 -11.98
C GLU A 82 13.36 9.15 -12.05
N ARG A 83 13.15 8.44 -10.94
CA ARG A 83 13.48 7.02 -10.76
C ARG A 83 12.25 6.13 -10.80
N THR A 84 11.14 6.57 -11.40
CA THR A 84 9.89 5.78 -11.50
C THR A 84 10.17 4.39 -12.09
N GLY A 85 11.00 4.27 -13.13
CA GLY A 85 11.40 2.99 -13.73
C GLY A 85 12.27 2.07 -12.83
N ARG A 86 12.62 2.51 -11.62
CA ARG A 86 13.49 1.80 -10.67
C ARG A 86 12.77 1.39 -9.39
N ARG A 87 11.43 1.39 -9.34
CA ARG A 87 10.67 1.03 -8.13
C ARG A 87 9.51 0.05 -8.41
N PRO A 88 9.77 -1.12 -9.02
CA PRO A 88 8.72 -2.08 -9.38
C PRO A 88 7.89 -2.54 -8.18
N ALA A 89 8.47 -2.61 -6.99
CA ALA A 89 7.76 -3.04 -5.78
C ALA A 89 6.60 -2.09 -5.40
N LEU A 90 6.74 -0.78 -5.61
CA LEU A 90 5.65 0.18 -5.35
C LEU A 90 4.48 -0.04 -6.32
N VAL A 91 4.78 -0.27 -7.61
CA VAL A 91 3.74 -0.52 -8.63
C VAL A 91 3.03 -1.85 -8.37
N GLN A 92 3.78 -2.90 -8.02
CA GLN A 92 3.20 -4.19 -7.63
C GLN A 92 2.31 -4.06 -6.40
N PHE A 93 2.76 -3.31 -5.39
CA PHE A 93 1.97 -3.05 -4.19
C PHE A 93 0.65 -2.34 -4.54
N LEU A 94 0.70 -1.26 -5.32
CA LEU A 94 -0.49 -0.53 -5.75
C LEU A 94 -1.44 -1.43 -6.55
N LEU A 95 -0.93 -2.26 -7.47
CA LEU A 95 -1.75 -3.20 -8.23
C LEU A 95 -2.46 -4.19 -7.32
N LEU A 96 -1.75 -4.79 -6.36
CA LEU A 96 -2.32 -5.78 -5.44
C LEU A 96 -3.33 -5.14 -4.47
N ALA A 97 -3.03 -3.93 -3.98
CA ALA A 97 -3.95 -3.17 -3.14
C ALA A 97 -5.25 -2.83 -3.89
N SER A 98 -5.15 -2.27 -5.09
CA SER A 98 -6.32 -1.95 -5.92
C SER A 98 -7.08 -3.20 -6.36
N ALA A 99 -6.39 -4.29 -6.68
CA ALA A 99 -7.02 -5.56 -7.02
C ALA A 99 -7.78 -6.14 -5.82
N SER A 100 -7.20 -6.08 -4.61
CA SER A 100 -7.88 -6.53 -3.39
C SER A 100 -9.15 -5.72 -3.13
N LEU A 101 -9.08 -4.40 -3.31
CA LEU A 101 -10.23 -3.51 -3.17
C LEU A 101 -11.37 -3.88 -4.14
N VAL A 102 -11.05 -4.17 -5.41
CA VAL A 102 -12.02 -4.59 -6.42
C VAL A 102 -12.58 -5.98 -6.11
N LEU A 103 -11.71 -6.97 -5.90
CA LEU A 103 -12.10 -8.38 -5.77
C LEU A 103 -12.94 -8.65 -4.52
N VAL A 104 -12.60 -8.02 -3.39
CA VAL A 104 -13.37 -8.19 -2.15
C VAL A 104 -14.76 -7.54 -2.26
N ASN A 105 -14.90 -6.43 -2.97
CA ASN A 105 -16.19 -5.72 -3.10
C ASN A 105 -17.07 -6.21 -4.26
N LEU A 106 -16.49 -6.94 -5.22
CA LEU A 106 -17.17 -7.52 -6.39
C LEU A 106 -18.51 -8.20 -6.06
N PRO A 107 -18.64 -9.07 -5.03
CA PRO A 107 -19.89 -9.78 -4.78
C PRO A 107 -20.96 -8.94 -4.05
N PHE A 108 -20.62 -7.75 -3.53
CA PHE A 108 -21.49 -7.06 -2.58
C PHE A 108 -22.10 -5.75 -3.11
N ASN A 109 -21.44 -5.02 -4.02
CA ASN A 109 -22.00 -3.79 -4.58
C ASN A 109 -21.46 -3.47 -5.98
N PRO A 110 -22.24 -3.72 -7.05
CA PRO A 110 -21.78 -3.53 -8.43
C PRO A 110 -21.63 -2.05 -8.83
N LEU A 111 -22.34 -1.12 -8.17
CA LEU A 111 -22.20 0.32 -8.46
C LEU A 111 -20.93 0.89 -7.85
N ILE A 112 -20.63 0.54 -6.60
CA ILE A 112 -19.35 0.89 -5.97
C ILE A 112 -18.20 0.26 -6.76
N LEU A 113 -18.35 -0.98 -7.22
CA LEU A 113 -17.36 -1.64 -8.08
C LEU A 113 -17.02 -0.83 -9.34
N LEU A 114 -18.01 -0.29 -10.05
CA LEU A 114 -17.76 0.56 -11.23
C LEU A 114 -16.93 1.79 -10.87
N GLY A 115 -17.27 2.45 -9.75
CA GLY A 115 -16.50 3.58 -9.23
C GLY A 115 -15.06 3.21 -8.84
N LEU A 116 -14.87 2.06 -8.18
CA LEU A 116 -13.56 1.55 -7.79
C LEU A 116 -12.70 1.15 -8.99
N LEU A 117 -13.31 0.49 -9.98
CA LEU A 117 -12.65 0.11 -11.23
C LEU A 117 -12.20 1.35 -12.01
N ALA A 118 -13.09 2.32 -12.22
CA ALA A 118 -12.79 3.52 -12.97
C ALA A 118 -11.84 4.47 -12.21
N GLY A 119 -12.08 4.69 -10.91
CA GLY A 119 -11.38 5.70 -10.11
C GLY A 119 -10.08 5.24 -9.46
N VAL A 120 -9.92 3.93 -9.19
CA VAL A 120 -8.75 3.41 -8.45
C VAL A 120 -7.98 2.40 -9.27
N PHE A 121 -8.63 1.35 -9.77
CA PHE A 121 -7.93 0.27 -10.46
C PHE A 121 -7.40 0.72 -11.83
N THR A 122 -8.21 1.40 -12.63
CA THR A 122 -7.84 1.81 -14.00
C THR A 122 -6.63 2.74 -14.04
N PRO A 123 -6.51 3.79 -13.18
CA PRO A 123 -5.31 4.62 -13.14
C PRO A 123 -4.06 3.83 -12.74
N VAL A 124 -4.16 2.93 -11.75
CA VAL A 124 -3.02 2.10 -11.33
C VAL A 124 -2.62 1.10 -12.43
N ALA A 125 -3.59 0.49 -13.09
CA ALA A 125 -3.37 -0.40 -14.23
C ALA A 125 -2.72 0.35 -15.41
N ALA A 126 -3.15 1.60 -15.67
CA ALA A 126 -2.52 2.45 -16.68
C ALA A 126 -1.06 2.76 -16.32
N VAL A 127 -0.76 3.11 -15.05
CA VAL A 127 0.62 3.31 -14.58
C VAL A 127 1.47 2.05 -14.78
N ALA A 128 0.94 0.88 -14.46
CA ALA A 128 1.63 -0.39 -14.69
C ALA A 128 1.83 -0.70 -16.17
N TYR A 129 0.81 -0.42 -17.00
CA TYR A 129 0.89 -0.58 -18.44
C TYR A 129 1.95 0.36 -19.03
N PHE A 130 2.01 1.63 -18.65
CA PHE A 130 3.02 2.58 -19.15
C PHE A 130 4.34 2.53 -18.38
N TYR A 131 4.55 1.54 -17.51
CA TYR A 131 5.76 1.43 -16.71
C TYR A 131 6.98 1.12 -17.59
N PRO A 132 8.07 1.92 -17.55
CA PRO A 132 9.19 1.78 -18.50
C PRO A 132 9.89 0.42 -18.51
N ASN A 133 9.93 -0.27 -17.37
CA ASN A 133 10.55 -1.58 -17.23
C ASN A 133 9.52 -2.65 -16.84
N ARG A 134 8.55 -2.91 -17.72
CA ARG A 134 7.46 -3.89 -17.49
C ARG A 134 7.96 -5.29 -17.06
N PRO A 135 9.05 -5.85 -17.62
CA PRO A 135 9.55 -7.16 -17.18
C PRO A 135 9.86 -7.20 -15.68
N SER A 136 10.33 -6.08 -15.12
CA SER A 136 10.56 -5.97 -13.68
C SER A 136 9.28 -6.04 -12.85
N LEU A 137 8.09 -5.75 -13.39
CA LEU A 137 6.83 -5.94 -12.66
C LEU A 137 6.43 -7.42 -12.54
N ARG A 138 6.96 -8.29 -13.40
CA ARG A 138 6.68 -9.74 -13.39
C ARG A 138 7.72 -10.53 -12.60
N ALA A 139 8.89 -9.95 -12.36
CA ALA A 139 9.89 -10.56 -11.52
C ALA A 139 9.38 -10.60 -10.07
N LEU A 140 9.14 -11.78 -9.52
CA LEU A 140 8.79 -11.99 -8.10
C LEU A 140 10.01 -12.35 -7.25
N ARG A 141 11.14 -12.67 -7.90
CA ARG A 141 12.36 -13.08 -7.23
C ARG A 141 12.99 -11.91 -6.44
N PRO A 142 13.44 -12.15 -5.20
CA PRO A 142 14.26 -11.20 -4.46
C PRO A 142 15.52 -10.80 -5.24
N THR A 143 15.94 -9.54 -5.12
CA THR A 143 17.19 -9.03 -5.74
C THR A 143 18.43 -9.18 -4.85
N GLY A 144 18.28 -9.78 -3.67
CA GLY A 144 19.37 -10.02 -2.71
C GLY A 144 19.00 -11.17 -1.77
N ALA A 145 19.75 -11.31 -0.67
CA ALA A 145 19.42 -12.30 0.35
C ALA A 145 18.00 -12.08 0.88
N ILE A 146 17.29 -13.18 1.12
CA ILE A 146 15.96 -13.15 1.74
C ILE A 146 16.11 -12.66 3.19
N ASN A 147 15.32 -11.67 3.59
CA ASN A 147 15.26 -11.24 4.99
C ASN A 147 14.28 -12.12 5.76
N TRP A 148 14.78 -13.25 6.24
CA TRP A 148 13.98 -14.22 6.99
C TRP A 148 13.31 -13.62 8.23
N PRO A 149 13.98 -12.80 9.07
CA PRO A 149 13.31 -12.10 10.16
C PRO A 149 12.09 -11.29 9.69
N LEU A 150 12.22 -10.56 8.59
CA LEU A 150 11.12 -9.77 8.04
C LEU A 150 9.99 -10.66 7.49
N ILE A 151 10.30 -11.80 6.88
CA ILE A 151 9.30 -12.80 6.47
C ILE A 151 8.55 -13.34 7.68
N VAL A 152 9.25 -13.73 8.75
CA VAL A 152 8.62 -14.30 9.95
C VAL A 152 7.68 -13.26 10.59
N VAL A 153 8.15 -12.03 10.78
CA VAL A 153 7.32 -10.95 11.33
C VAL A 153 6.12 -10.65 10.42
N ALA A 154 6.33 -10.52 9.11
CA ALA A 154 5.23 -10.33 8.16
C ALA A 154 4.26 -11.51 8.18
N GLY A 155 4.74 -12.75 8.34
CA GLY A 155 3.95 -13.96 8.43
C GLY A 155 3.08 -14.02 9.69
N VAL A 156 3.61 -13.61 10.85
CA VAL A 156 2.84 -13.51 12.10
C VAL A 156 1.75 -12.45 11.98
N ILE A 157 2.08 -11.27 11.47
CA ILE A 157 1.11 -10.20 11.20
C ILE A 157 0.05 -10.68 10.21
N ALA A 158 0.46 -11.35 9.14
CA ALA A 158 -0.41 -11.93 8.13
C ALA A 158 -1.40 -12.94 8.72
N ALA A 159 -0.94 -13.85 9.57
CA ALA A 159 -1.80 -14.86 10.18
C ALA A 159 -2.90 -14.23 11.05
N ALA A 160 -2.55 -13.22 11.86
CA ALA A 160 -3.51 -12.48 12.66
C ALA A 160 -4.53 -11.75 11.78
N ILE A 161 -4.06 -11.04 10.76
CA ILE A 161 -4.91 -10.28 9.85
C ILE A 161 -5.83 -11.18 9.02
N LEU A 162 -5.33 -12.30 8.49
CA LEU A 162 -6.12 -13.22 7.67
C LEU A 162 -7.27 -13.85 8.45
N ARG A 163 -7.07 -14.12 9.74
CA ARG A 163 -8.14 -14.57 10.63
C ARG A 163 -9.27 -13.54 10.71
N ASP A 164 -8.93 -12.27 10.93
CA ASP A 164 -9.91 -11.19 11.04
C ASP A 164 -10.58 -10.89 9.69
N SER A 165 -9.81 -10.87 8.60
CA SER A 165 -10.34 -10.75 7.23
C SER A 165 -11.34 -11.85 6.90
N TRP A 166 -11.07 -13.09 7.31
CA TRP A 166 -12.01 -14.20 7.14
C TRP A 166 -13.30 -13.97 7.93
N LEU A 167 -13.19 -13.57 9.19
CA LEU A 167 -14.34 -13.27 10.04
C LEU A 167 -15.20 -12.15 9.46
N TYR A 168 -14.59 -11.06 9.01
CA TYR A 168 -15.29 -9.94 8.38
C TYR A 168 -15.97 -10.31 7.07
N LEU A 169 -15.35 -11.15 6.24
CA LEU A 169 -16.01 -11.65 5.02
C LEU A 169 -17.28 -12.42 5.36
N ASN A 170 -17.24 -13.29 6.38
CA ASN A 170 -18.45 -13.98 6.85
C ASN A 170 -19.49 -13.00 7.40
N TYR A 171 -19.08 -12.01 8.20
CA TYR A 171 -19.99 -10.97 8.68
C TYR A 171 -20.63 -10.17 7.55
N GLN A 172 -19.89 -9.89 6.48
CA GLN A 172 -20.45 -9.23 5.29
C GLN A 172 -21.46 -10.14 4.58
N TRP A 173 -21.13 -11.43 4.43
CA TRP A 173 -21.96 -12.41 3.74
C TRP A 173 -23.27 -12.67 4.48
N ASP A 174 -23.19 -12.79 5.80
CA ASP A 174 -24.32 -13.04 6.70
C ASP A 174 -25.12 -11.76 7.00
N ASN A 175 -24.74 -10.63 6.39
CA ASN A 175 -25.34 -9.32 6.62
C ASN A 175 -25.37 -8.91 8.11
N PHE A 176 -24.32 -9.29 8.84
CA PHE A 176 -24.20 -9.06 10.27
C PHE A 176 -23.92 -7.58 10.59
N GLY A 177 -24.46 -7.09 11.71
CA GLY A 177 -24.20 -5.71 12.19
C GLY A 177 -25.00 -4.62 11.47
N GLY A 178 -26.02 -4.96 10.67
CA GLY A 178 -27.00 -4.02 10.13
C GLY A 178 -26.38 -2.94 9.24
N GLU A 179 -26.20 -1.72 9.77
CA GLU A 179 -25.55 -0.62 9.04
C GLU A 179 -24.15 -0.98 8.58
N HIS A 180 -23.39 -1.75 9.36
CA HIS A 180 -22.03 -2.15 9.00
C HIS A 180 -21.99 -2.98 7.70
N ALA A 181 -22.83 -4.01 7.58
CA ALA A 181 -22.91 -4.79 6.36
C ALA A 181 -23.53 -3.99 5.20
N LYS A 182 -24.56 -3.19 5.47
CA LYS A 182 -25.20 -2.33 4.46
C LYS A 182 -24.21 -1.37 3.79
N PHE A 183 -23.31 -0.76 4.57
CA PHE A 183 -22.30 0.18 4.08
C PHE A 183 -20.92 -0.48 3.85
N GLN A 184 -20.88 -1.81 3.81
CA GLN A 184 -19.69 -2.60 3.49
C GLN A 184 -18.49 -2.38 4.42
N HIS A 185 -18.72 -2.01 5.67
CA HIS A 185 -17.65 -1.75 6.63
C HIS A 185 -16.78 -2.98 6.91
N TRP A 186 -17.36 -4.18 6.84
CA TRP A 186 -16.61 -5.43 6.97
C TRP A 186 -15.68 -5.69 5.76
N THR A 187 -16.08 -5.29 4.56
CA THR A 187 -15.19 -5.38 3.39
C THR A 187 -14.01 -4.42 3.52
N ILE A 188 -14.21 -3.23 4.09
CA ILE A 188 -13.13 -2.27 4.36
C ILE A 188 -12.04 -2.92 5.21
N GLY A 189 -12.41 -3.53 6.33
CA GLY A 189 -11.46 -4.23 7.19
C GLY A 189 -10.76 -5.39 6.47
N THR A 190 -11.48 -6.13 5.64
CA THR A 190 -10.92 -7.23 4.84
C THR A 190 -9.87 -6.72 3.85
N VAL A 191 -10.18 -5.66 3.09
CA VAL A 191 -9.26 -5.06 2.11
C VAL A 191 -8.06 -4.45 2.83
N GLN A 192 -8.26 -3.71 3.92
CA GLN A 192 -7.18 -3.16 4.74
C GLN A 192 -6.22 -4.27 5.19
N GLY A 193 -6.76 -5.42 5.60
CA GLY A 193 -5.97 -6.60 5.94
C GLY A 193 -5.10 -7.08 4.78
N PHE A 194 -5.69 -7.26 3.59
CA PHE A 194 -4.91 -7.64 2.39
C PHE A 194 -3.86 -6.60 2.01
N VAL A 195 -4.15 -5.30 2.13
CA VAL A 195 -3.19 -4.23 1.85
C VAL A 195 -1.98 -4.32 2.78
N VAL A 196 -2.18 -4.54 4.08
CA VAL A 196 -1.07 -4.74 5.02
C VAL A 196 -0.30 -6.03 4.72
N LEU A 197 -1.01 -7.13 4.40
CA LEU A 197 -0.41 -8.40 4.00
C LEU A 197 0.52 -8.21 2.79
N TRP A 198 0.02 -7.64 1.69
CA TRP A 198 0.81 -7.38 0.50
C TRP A 198 1.99 -6.46 0.77
N GLY A 199 1.78 -5.46 1.62
CA GLY A 199 2.83 -4.55 2.05
C GLY A 199 3.99 -5.26 2.75
N GLY A 200 3.68 -6.12 3.74
CA GLY A 200 4.66 -6.92 4.46
C GLY A 200 5.41 -7.92 3.57
N LEU A 201 4.68 -8.65 2.72
CA LEU A 201 5.28 -9.61 1.77
C LEU A 201 6.20 -8.92 0.77
N ILE A 202 5.79 -7.79 0.21
CA ILE A 202 6.62 -7.02 -0.73
C ILE A 202 7.85 -6.44 -0.04
N ALA A 203 7.72 -5.96 1.20
CA ALA A 203 8.85 -5.45 1.99
C ALA A 203 9.96 -6.50 2.13
N ALA A 204 9.60 -7.78 2.32
CA ALA A 204 10.54 -8.89 2.46
C ALA A 204 11.33 -9.24 1.18
N THR A 205 10.89 -8.78 0.01
CA THR A 205 11.53 -9.14 -1.28
C THR A 205 12.86 -8.41 -1.53
N ASN A 206 13.16 -7.34 -0.79
CA ASN A 206 14.35 -6.49 -0.99
C ASN A 206 14.48 -5.88 -2.40
N ARG A 207 13.38 -5.88 -3.15
CA ARG A 207 13.32 -5.33 -4.50
C ARG A 207 13.32 -3.80 -4.46
N PRO A 208 13.73 -3.12 -5.54
CA PRO A 208 13.72 -1.66 -5.53
C PRO A 208 12.31 -1.11 -5.27
N GLY A 209 12.17 -0.29 -4.21
CA GLY A 209 10.89 0.22 -3.70
C GLY A 209 10.28 -0.56 -2.53
N SER A 210 10.71 -1.79 -2.26
CA SER A 210 10.19 -2.64 -1.16
C SER A 210 10.31 -1.97 0.20
N ARG A 211 11.43 -1.30 0.47
CA ARG A 211 11.65 -0.54 1.71
C ARG A 211 10.60 0.55 1.92
N ALA A 212 10.23 1.28 0.87
CA ALA A 212 9.20 2.31 0.96
C ALA A 212 7.85 1.68 1.32
N VAL A 213 7.51 0.56 0.68
CA VAL A 213 6.29 -0.20 0.99
C VAL A 213 6.32 -0.65 2.46
N GLY A 214 7.39 -1.29 2.93
CA GLY A 214 7.50 -1.77 4.30
C GLY A 214 7.37 -0.67 5.36
N LEU A 215 7.97 0.50 5.11
CA LEU A 215 7.84 1.65 6.01
C LEU A 215 6.42 2.22 6.04
N LEU A 216 5.74 2.30 4.88
CA LEU A 216 4.35 2.74 4.85
C LEU A 216 3.42 1.72 5.52
N THR A 217 3.67 0.41 5.34
CA THR A 217 2.94 -0.65 6.03
C THR A 217 3.13 -0.59 7.54
N ALA A 218 4.37 -0.37 8.00
CA ALA A 218 4.67 -0.18 9.41
C ALA A 218 3.96 1.05 9.99
N ALA A 219 3.98 2.18 9.27
CA ALA A 219 3.27 3.39 9.69
C ALA A 219 1.75 3.15 9.77
N SER A 220 1.18 2.42 8.81
CA SER A 220 -0.24 2.04 8.81
C SER A 220 -0.60 1.16 10.02
N LEU A 221 0.24 0.17 10.35
CA LEU A 221 0.06 -0.67 11.54
C LEU A 221 0.13 0.14 12.83
N VAL A 222 1.14 0.99 13.00
CA VAL A 222 1.24 1.86 14.19
C VAL A 222 0.03 2.77 14.31
N TYR A 223 -0.39 3.39 13.21
CA TYR A 223 -1.60 4.23 13.18
C TYR A 223 -2.85 3.43 13.59
N LEU A 224 -3.07 2.25 13.02
CA LEU A 224 -4.23 1.42 13.34
C LEU A 224 -4.20 0.89 14.77
N GLY A 225 -3.00 0.62 15.31
CA GLY A 225 -2.83 0.27 16.70
C GLY A 225 -3.21 1.41 17.64
N LEU A 226 -2.79 2.65 17.33
CA LEU A 226 -3.20 3.84 18.07
C LEU A 226 -4.72 4.08 17.96
N ALA A 227 -5.31 3.85 16.78
CA ALA A 227 -6.75 3.94 16.57
C ALA A 227 -7.48 2.91 17.44
N ALA A 228 -7.04 1.65 17.46
CA ALA A 228 -7.64 0.59 18.26
C ALA A 228 -7.57 0.89 19.77
N LEU A 229 -6.47 1.48 20.25
CA LEU A 229 -6.37 1.96 21.64
C LEU A 229 -7.36 3.10 21.95
N ARG A 230 -7.68 3.94 20.95
CA ARG A 230 -8.58 5.09 21.13
C ARG A 230 -10.06 4.72 21.08
N VAL A 231 -10.40 3.71 20.30
CA VAL A 231 -11.76 3.19 20.08
C VAL A 231 -11.80 1.65 20.28
N PRO A 232 -11.45 1.14 21.47
CA PRO A 232 -11.25 -0.30 21.69
C PRO A 232 -12.53 -1.12 21.60
N ASP A 233 -13.67 -0.54 21.97
CA ASP A 233 -14.95 -1.25 22.06
C ASP A 233 -15.84 -1.08 20.81
N HIS A 234 -15.32 -0.44 19.76
CA HIS A 234 -16.07 -0.27 18.52
C HIS A 234 -16.14 -1.58 17.73
N ALA A 235 -17.23 -1.75 16.97
CA ALA A 235 -17.43 -2.93 16.14
C ALA A 235 -16.24 -3.15 15.18
N GLY A 236 -15.71 -4.37 15.20
CA GLY A 236 -14.53 -4.74 14.43
C GLY A 236 -13.20 -4.24 14.99
N SER A 237 -13.16 -3.38 16.00
CA SER A 237 -11.90 -2.92 16.57
C SER A 237 -11.03 -4.09 17.03
N TRP A 238 -9.71 -3.95 16.89
CA TRP A 238 -8.77 -4.93 17.43
C TRP A 238 -8.67 -4.89 18.97
N GLY A 239 -9.40 -3.96 19.60
CA GLY A 239 -9.37 -3.73 21.03
C GLY A 239 -8.02 -3.21 21.52
N ALA A 240 -7.89 -3.06 22.84
CA ALA A 240 -6.67 -2.53 23.43
C ALA A 240 -5.46 -3.45 23.20
N SER A 241 -5.66 -4.77 23.37
CA SER A 241 -4.60 -5.77 23.20
C SER A 241 -4.08 -5.83 21.76
N GLY A 242 -4.99 -5.89 20.78
CA GLY A 242 -4.61 -5.84 19.37
C GLY A 242 -3.96 -4.50 18.99
N GLY A 243 -4.38 -3.41 19.63
CA GLY A 243 -3.72 -2.11 19.52
C GLY A 243 -2.23 -2.14 19.87
N TYR A 244 -1.88 -2.66 21.05
CA TYR A 244 -0.49 -2.81 21.49
C TYR A 244 0.32 -3.72 20.57
N TRP A 245 -0.24 -4.87 20.18
CA TRP A 245 0.42 -5.81 19.27
C TRP A 245 0.66 -5.21 17.88
N SER A 246 -0.29 -4.41 17.38
CA SER A 246 -0.15 -3.73 16.10
C SER A 246 0.93 -2.65 16.13
N ILE A 247 1.02 -1.87 17.21
CA ILE A 247 2.12 -0.90 17.40
C ILE A 247 3.46 -1.62 17.46
N ALA A 248 3.58 -2.68 18.28
CA ALA A 248 4.82 -3.44 18.41
C ALA A 248 5.23 -4.09 17.07
N GLY A 249 4.27 -4.70 16.37
CA GLY A 249 4.49 -5.29 15.04
C GLY A 249 4.89 -4.26 14.00
N GLY A 250 4.26 -3.09 13.99
CA GLY A 250 4.61 -1.97 13.11
C GLY A 250 6.02 -1.44 13.37
N VAL A 251 6.38 -1.19 14.64
CA VAL A 251 7.73 -0.74 15.02
C VAL A 251 8.79 -1.79 14.64
N LEU A 252 8.54 -3.06 14.91
CA LEU A 252 9.46 -4.15 14.55
C LEU A 252 9.61 -4.28 13.03
N LEU A 253 8.50 -4.18 12.28
CA LEU A 253 8.52 -4.19 10.82
C LEU A 253 9.34 -3.03 10.26
N ALA A 254 9.18 -1.81 10.81
CA ALA A 254 9.98 -0.66 10.44
C ALA A 254 11.47 -0.89 10.74
N ALA A 255 11.80 -1.35 11.95
CA ALA A 255 13.17 -1.61 12.36
C ALA A 255 13.86 -2.61 11.42
N LEU A 256 13.22 -3.75 11.14
CA LEU A 256 13.75 -4.77 10.23
C LEU A 256 13.87 -4.28 8.78
N THR A 257 12.93 -3.45 8.34
CA THR A 257 12.96 -2.80 7.02
C THR A 257 14.13 -1.80 6.91
N LEU A 258 14.49 -1.14 8.01
CA LEU A 258 15.61 -0.19 8.08
C LEU A 258 16.97 -0.89 8.24
N VAL A 259 17.06 -1.92 9.09
CA VAL A 259 18.31 -2.67 9.36
C VAL A 259 18.76 -3.45 8.13
N ASN A 260 17.82 -3.85 7.28
CA ASN A 260 18.13 -4.50 6.01
C ASN A 260 18.67 -3.55 4.92
N LEU A 261 19.35 -2.48 5.33
CA LEU A 261 20.32 -1.82 4.48
C LEU A 261 21.29 -2.91 4.03
N PRO A 262 21.31 -3.29 2.74
CA PRO A 262 22.44 -4.07 2.25
C PRO A 262 23.65 -3.27 2.69
N ALA A 263 24.59 -3.92 3.38
CA ALA A 263 25.85 -3.30 3.74
C ALA A 263 26.38 -2.61 2.48
N LEU A 264 26.19 -1.29 2.40
CA LEU A 264 26.54 -0.43 1.28
C LEU A 264 28.08 -0.31 1.15
N ALA A 265 28.82 -1.28 1.68
CA ALA A 265 30.23 -1.19 2.02
C ALA A 265 31.07 -2.36 1.50
N VAL A 266 30.50 -3.46 0.97
CA VAL A 266 31.32 -4.61 0.49
C VAL A 266 31.27 -4.83 -1.02
N ALA A 267 30.47 -4.06 -1.75
CA ALA A 267 30.83 -3.74 -3.13
C ALA A 267 31.91 -2.65 -3.09
N ARG A 268 33.07 -2.97 -2.47
CA ARG A 268 34.33 -2.38 -2.89
C ARG A 268 34.33 -2.54 -4.39
N VAL A 269 34.28 -1.41 -5.08
CA VAL A 269 34.80 -1.23 -6.43
C VAL A 269 35.99 -2.16 -6.51
N ARG A 270 35.83 -3.35 -7.13
CA ARG A 270 36.97 -4.14 -7.54
C ARG A 270 37.63 -3.16 -8.50
N PRO A 271 38.81 -2.58 -8.16
CA PRO A 271 39.48 -1.72 -9.10
C PRO A 271 39.55 -2.55 -10.37
N LEU A 272 39.07 -2.00 -11.48
CA LEU A 272 39.36 -2.57 -12.78
C LEU A 272 40.88 -2.71 -12.78
N ARG A 273 41.38 -3.93 -12.53
CA ARG A 273 42.80 -4.23 -12.55
C ARG A 273 43.18 -3.80 -13.95
N GLY A 274 43.94 -2.71 -14.01
CA GLY A 274 44.42 -2.14 -15.25
C GLY A 274 45.03 -3.26 -16.05
N GLY A 275 44.34 -3.67 -17.10
CA GLY A 275 44.92 -4.45 -18.18
C GLY A 275 45.78 -3.52 -19.01
N THR A 276 46.82 -2.94 -18.40
CA THR A 276 47.98 -2.46 -19.13
C THR A 276 48.77 -3.69 -19.55
N GLY A 277 48.25 -4.39 -20.55
CA GLY A 277 48.93 -5.46 -21.28
C GLY A 277 49.29 -4.97 -22.67
N ALA A 278 50.06 -3.89 -22.75
CA ALA A 278 50.88 -3.64 -23.93
C ALA A 278 52.03 -4.66 -23.92
N ARG A 279 52.20 -5.40 -25.02
CA ARG A 279 53.43 -6.03 -25.53
C ARG A 279 53.04 -6.67 -26.88
N SER A 280 53.30 -6.00 -27.99
CA SER A 280 54.55 -6.04 -28.79
C SER A 280 54.62 -7.29 -29.66
N GLY A 281 54.54 -7.08 -30.98
CA GLY A 281 54.65 -8.09 -32.03
C GLY A 281 53.93 -7.61 -33.29
#